data_AF-A0A4Y2WR73-F1
#
_entry.id   AF-A0A4Y2WR73-F1
#
_cell.length_a   1.000
_cell.length_b   1.000
_cell.length_c   1.000
_cell.angle_alpha   90.00
_cell.angle_beta   90.00
_cell.angle_gamma   90.00
#
_symmetry.space_group_name_H-M   'P 1'
#
loop_
_entity.id
_entity.type
_entity.pdbx_description
1 polymer ?
#
loop_
_entity_poly.entity_id
_entity_poly.type
_entity_poly.pdbx_seq_one_letter_code
_entity_poly.pdbx_strand_id
1 'polypeptide(L)'
;VTETIPSHLQPKTDWMSMSPESVGTHYVRSITYGGELIASLRLKANNREERELIKAAVSANLQLTGTFDLNANGSFDKLRKDLAGMYNEDIKVMATKSPSSPPQTVEELMKLVADYPKEISTINGGKGKALKAELYPLSSLKADFPNYLPNRYLYP
;
A
#
# COMPACT_ATOMS: atom_id res chain seq x y z
N VAL A 1 -3.04 6.99 -9.22
CA VAL A 1 -2.78 7.51 -10.58
C VAL A 1 -1.54 6.83 -11.13
N THR A 2 -1.55 6.34 -12.36
CA THR A 2 -0.36 5.73 -12.98
C THR A 2 0.13 6.61 -14.12
N GLU A 3 1.41 6.98 -14.06
CA GLU A 3 2.08 7.72 -15.12
C GLU A 3 3.03 6.78 -15.85
N THR A 4 2.88 6.71 -17.17
CA THR A 4 3.65 5.81 -18.03
C THR A 4 4.38 6.64 -19.07
N ILE A 5 5.63 6.30 -19.35
CA ILE A 5 6.38 6.91 -20.45
C ILE A 5 5.59 6.71 -21.75
N PRO A 6 5.23 7.78 -22.47
CA PRO A 6 4.54 7.66 -23.74
C PRO A 6 5.33 6.84 -24.75
N SER A 7 4.66 5.98 -25.50
CA SER A 7 5.28 5.05 -26.44
C SER A 7 6.04 5.71 -27.60
N HIS A 8 5.77 6.98 -27.88
CA HIS A 8 6.44 7.73 -28.94
C HIS A 8 7.73 8.41 -28.48
N LEU A 9 8.03 8.42 -27.18
CA LEU A 9 9.28 8.99 -26.68
C LEU A 9 10.43 8.02 -26.92
N GLN A 10 11.56 8.56 -27.36
CA GLN A 10 12.80 7.82 -27.51
C GLN A 10 13.74 8.12 -26.34
N PRO A 11 14.57 7.14 -25.93
CA PRO A 11 15.60 7.39 -24.93
C PRO A 11 16.62 8.42 -25.43
N LYS A 12 17.26 9.15 -24.51
CA LYS A 12 18.28 10.16 -24.85
C LYS A 12 19.43 9.53 -25.63
N THR A 13 19.78 10.04 -26.79
CA THR A 13 20.76 9.42 -27.72
C THR A 13 22.13 9.07 -27.10
N ASP A 14 22.54 9.78 -26.05
CA ASP A 14 23.82 9.61 -25.35
C ASP A 14 23.78 8.59 -24.21
N TRP A 15 22.63 7.99 -23.90
CA TRP A 15 22.49 7.03 -22.79
C TRP A 15 23.45 5.84 -22.89
N MET A 16 23.78 5.41 -24.11
CA MET A 16 24.73 4.31 -24.37
C MET A 16 26.19 4.71 -24.12
N SER A 17 26.50 6.01 -24.15
CA SER A 17 27.83 6.55 -23.89
C SER A 17 28.06 6.83 -22.40
N MET A 18 27.02 6.72 -21.57
CA MET A 18 27.12 6.88 -20.12
C MET A 18 27.68 5.61 -19.47
N SER A 19 28.29 5.74 -18.29
CA SER A 19 28.79 4.58 -17.57
C SER A 19 27.63 3.64 -17.19
N PRO A 20 27.81 2.31 -17.24
CA PRO A 20 26.80 1.35 -16.81
C PRO A 20 26.28 1.58 -15.39
N GLU A 21 27.10 2.12 -14.49
CA GLU A 21 26.70 2.53 -13.14
C GLU A 21 25.70 3.69 -13.11
N SER A 22 25.76 4.58 -14.10
CA SER A 22 24.87 5.74 -14.18
C SER A 22 23.50 5.39 -14.77
N VAL A 23 23.45 4.37 -15.64
CA VAL A 23 22.21 3.97 -16.35
C VAL A 23 21.54 2.73 -15.76
N GLY A 24 22.30 1.86 -15.09
CA GLY A 24 21.78 0.60 -14.54
C GLY A 24 21.42 -0.40 -15.63
N THR A 25 20.48 -1.30 -15.33
CA THR A 25 20.03 -2.37 -16.25
C THR A 25 18.57 -2.21 -16.69
N HIS A 26 17.82 -1.32 -16.05
CA HIS A 26 16.40 -1.11 -16.29
C HIS A 26 16.07 0.37 -16.33
N TYR A 27 15.05 0.73 -17.11
CA TYR A 27 14.41 2.04 -17.03
C TYR A 27 13.03 1.91 -16.37
N VAL A 28 12.59 3.00 -15.74
CA VAL A 28 11.25 3.08 -15.17
C VAL A 28 10.25 3.31 -16.31
N ARG A 29 9.40 2.33 -16.60
CA ARG A 29 8.37 2.43 -17.64
C ARG A 29 7.14 3.16 -17.12
N SER A 30 6.72 2.82 -15.90
CA SER A 30 5.56 3.44 -15.26
C SER A 30 5.75 3.58 -13.76
N ILE A 31 5.12 4.61 -13.18
CA ILE A 31 5.04 4.82 -11.73
C ILE A 31 3.58 4.96 -11.36
N THR A 32 3.14 4.15 -10.41
CA THR A 32 1.83 4.28 -9.78
C THR A 32 1.97 5.07 -8.49
N TYR A 33 1.28 6.20 -8.44
CA TYR A 33 1.17 7.08 -7.28
C TYR A 33 -0.15 6.88 -6.55
N GLY A 34 -0.11 7.05 -5.23
CA GLY A 34 -1.28 7.05 -4.36
C GLY A 34 -0.88 7.18 -2.90
N GLY A 35 -1.69 6.57 -2.03
CA GLY A 35 -1.35 6.41 -0.62
C GLY A 35 -1.90 5.09 -0.11
N GLU A 36 -1.16 4.51 0.81
CA GLU A 36 -1.53 3.31 1.53
C GLU A 36 -1.86 3.65 2.98
N LEU A 37 -2.98 3.09 3.45
CA LEU A 37 -3.40 3.08 4.84
C LEU A 37 -3.63 1.63 5.22
N ILE A 38 -2.83 1.14 6.16
CA ILE A 38 -2.94 -0.20 6.73
C ILE A 38 -3.37 -0.03 8.18
N ALA A 39 -4.52 -0.60 8.52
CA ALA A 39 -5.01 -0.62 9.88
C ALA A 39 -5.11 -2.06 10.39
N SER A 40 -4.65 -2.28 11.62
CA SER A 40 -4.75 -3.53 12.34
C SER A 40 -5.62 -3.33 13.57
N LEU A 41 -6.77 -3.98 13.59
CA LEU A 41 -7.64 -4.07 14.75
C LEU A 41 -7.39 -5.41 15.44
N ARG A 42 -6.98 -5.37 16.70
CA ARG A 42 -6.77 -6.56 17.53
C ARG A 42 -7.82 -6.60 18.64
N LEU A 43 -8.66 -7.63 18.59
CA LEU A 43 -9.65 -7.96 19.61
C LEU A 43 -9.00 -8.92 20.61
N LYS A 44 -8.82 -8.48 21.87
CA LYS A 44 -8.22 -9.29 22.94
C LYS A 44 -9.35 -9.90 23.79
N ALA A 45 -9.47 -11.24 23.75
CA ALA A 45 -10.35 -12.01 24.64
C ALA A 45 -9.72 -12.17 26.02
N ASN A 46 -10.53 -12.25 27.08
CA ASN A 46 -10.06 -12.54 28.44
C ASN A 46 -10.00 -14.05 28.71
N ASN A 47 -10.81 -14.85 28.01
CA ASN A 47 -10.85 -16.30 28.16
C ASN A 47 -11.04 -17.03 26.81
N ARG A 48 -10.97 -18.36 26.86
CA ARG A 48 -11.04 -19.21 25.66
C ARG A 48 -12.42 -19.21 25.00
N GLU A 49 -13.49 -19.14 25.77
CA GLU A 49 -14.87 -19.13 25.25
C GLU A 49 -15.14 -17.84 24.47
N GLU A 50 -14.78 -16.69 25.05
CA GLU A 50 -14.80 -15.38 24.38
C GLU A 50 -13.97 -15.40 23.10
N ARG A 51 -12.80 -16.04 23.10
CA ARG A 51 -11.95 -16.13 21.91
C ARG A 51 -12.66 -16.83 20.75
N GLU A 52 -13.33 -17.95 21.03
CA GLU A 52 -14.04 -18.70 19.98
C GLU A 52 -15.30 -17.95 19.52
N LEU A 53 -16.00 -17.25 20.41
CA LEU A 53 -17.11 -16.35 20.05
C LEU A 53 -16.65 -15.20 19.16
N ILE A 54 -15.56 -14.52 19.51
CA ILE A 54 -14.95 -13.45 18.70
C ILE A 54 -14.57 -13.99 17.33
N LYS A 55 -13.93 -15.16 17.27
CA LYS A 55 -13.52 -15.77 15.99
C LYS A 55 -14.73 -16.08 15.11
N ALA A 56 -15.81 -16.62 15.69
CA ALA A 56 -17.05 -16.88 14.97
C ALA A 56 -17.70 -15.58 14.45
N ALA A 57 -17.79 -14.55 15.30
CA ALA A 57 -18.38 -13.26 14.95
C ALA A 57 -17.58 -12.53 13.86
N VAL A 58 -16.25 -12.53 13.95
CA VAL A 58 -15.36 -11.95 12.92
C VAL A 58 -15.55 -12.69 11.60
N SER A 59 -15.56 -14.03 11.62
CA SER A 59 -15.70 -14.82 10.39
C SER A 59 -17.09 -14.66 9.73
N ALA A 60 -18.13 -14.41 10.53
CA ALA A 60 -19.49 -14.22 10.04
C ALA A 60 -19.75 -12.81 9.49
N ASN A 61 -19.15 -11.78 10.11
CA ASN A 61 -19.44 -10.38 9.78
C ASN A 61 -18.36 -9.73 8.88
N LEU A 62 -17.11 -10.19 8.92
CA LEU A 62 -15.97 -9.60 8.21
C LEU A 62 -15.42 -10.54 7.13
N GLN A 63 -16.25 -10.89 6.15
CA GLN A 63 -15.78 -11.39 4.84
C GLN A 63 -15.56 -10.20 3.88
N LEU A 64 -14.75 -9.22 4.32
CA LEU A 64 -14.48 -8.03 3.52
C LEU A 64 -13.42 -8.32 2.47
N THR A 65 -13.84 -8.75 1.29
CA THR A 65 -13.04 -8.71 0.07
C THR A 65 -13.51 -7.56 -0.80
N GLY A 66 -12.83 -6.40 -0.73
CA GLY A 66 -13.17 -5.24 -1.57
C GLY A 66 -12.81 -3.88 -0.98
N THR A 67 -13.26 -2.81 -1.65
CA THR A 67 -13.23 -1.43 -1.14
C THR A 67 -14.00 -1.34 0.19
N PHE A 68 -13.48 -0.54 1.13
CA PHE A 68 -14.21 -0.15 2.35
C PHE A 68 -15.42 0.71 1.96
N ASP A 69 -16.49 0.07 1.51
CA ASP A 69 -17.78 0.70 1.18
C ASP A 69 -18.70 0.77 2.40
N LEU A 70 -19.86 1.41 2.24
CA LEU A 70 -20.96 1.51 3.23
C LEU A 70 -21.32 0.16 3.89
N ASN A 71 -21.14 -0.96 3.18
CA ASN A 71 -21.38 -2.32 3.70
C ASN A 71 -20.40 -2.71 4.83
N ALA A 72 -19.17 -2.16 4.82
CA ALA A 72 -18.20 -2.40 5.88
C ALA A 72 -18.67 -1.77 7.21
N ASN A 73 -19.24 -0.57 7.19
CA ASN A 73 -19.76 0.08 8.40
C ASN A 73 -20.85 -0.76 9.07
N GLY A 74 -21.83 -1.26 8.31
CA GLY A 74 -22.91 -2.08 8.86
C GLY A 74 -22.43 -3.41 9.46
N SER A 75 -21.46 -4.07 8.81
CA SER A 75 -20.83 -5.28 9.33
C SER A 75 -20.02 -5.03 10.60
N PHE A 76 -19.30 -3.91 10.68
CA PHE A 76 -18.55 -3.53 11.88
C PHE A 76 -19.48 -3.15 13.04
N ASP A 77 -20.56 -2.42 12.79
CA ASP A 77 -21.56 -2.09 13.82
C ASP A 77 -22.21 -3.34 14.40
N LYS A 78 -22.51 -4.33 13.54
CA LYS A 78 -23.07 -5.61 13.95
C LYS A 78 -22.06 -6.43 14.76
N LEU A 79 -20.82 -6.52 14.30
CA LEU A 79 -19.72 -7.16 15.04
C LEU A 79 -19.55 -6.54 16.44
N ARG A 80 -19.57 -5.22 16.53
CA ARG A 80 -19.43 -4.49 17.80
C ARG A 80 -20.60 -4.77 18.75
N LYS A 81 -21.82 -4.83 18.23
CA LYS A 81 -23.00 -5.21 19.03
C LYS A 81 -22.91 -6.65 19.52
N ASP A 82 -22.52 -7.57 18.65
CA ASP A 82 -22.43 -9.00 18.97
C ASP A 82 -21.33 -9.30 20.01
N LEU A 83 -20.31 -8.45 20.09
CA LEU A 83 -19.15 -8.63 20.97
C LEU A 83 -19.07 -7.62 22.13
N ALA A 84 -20.09 -6.77 22.32
CA ALA A 84 -20.06 -5.67 23.27
C ALA A 84 -19.68 -6.14 24.70
N GLY A 85 -18.58 -5.60 25.24
CA GLY A 85 -18.10 -5.93 26.59
C GLY A 85 -17.28 -7.22 26.72
N MET A 86 -17.05 -7.95 25.61
CA MET A 86 -16.35 -9.25 25.62
C MET A 86 -14.87 -9.17 25.20
N TYR A 87 -14.37 -7.97 24.87
CA TYR A 87 -13.00 -7.80 24.36
C TYR A 87 -12.43 -6.41 24.63
N ASN A 88 -11.10 -6.33 24.63
CA ASN A 88 -10.36 -5.08 24.54
C ASN A 88 -9.89 -4.82 23.10
N GLU A 89 -9.95 -3.56 22.67
CA GLU A 89 -9.52 -3.12 21.33
C GLU A 89 -8.09 -2.56 21.38
N ASP A 90 -7.29 -2.92 20.38
CA ASP A 90 -5.97 -2.35 20.14
C ASP A 90 -5.86 -2.07 18.64
N ILE A 91 -5.82 -0.78 18.29
CA ILE A 91 -5.81 -0.31 16.89
C ILE A 91 -4.42 0.23 16.57
N LYS A 92 -3.81 -0.32 15.52
CA LYS A 92 -2.54 0.16 14.97
C LYS A 92 -2.73 0.60 13.54
N VAL A 93 -2.23 1.78 13.21
CA VAL A 93 -2.31 2.35 11.87
C VAL A 93 -0.91 2.63 11.35
N MET A 94 -0.64 2.17 10.13
CA MET A 94 0.53 2.50 9.34
C MET A 94 0.06 3.14 8.05
N ALA A 95 0.60 4.32 7.72
CA ALA A 95 0.03 5.13 6.66
C ALA A 95 1.13 5.88 5.92
N THR A 96 0.97 6.09 4.61
CA THR A 96 1.91 6.83 3.76
C THR A 96 2.15 8.25 4.27
N LYS A 97 1.08 8.89 4.72
CA LYS A 97 1.05 10.08 5.56
C LYS A 97 0.41 9.68 6.89
N SER A 98 1.17 9.79 7.97
CA SER A 98 0.66 9.47 9.30
C SER A 98 -0.46 10.45 9.68
N PRO A 99 -1.61 9.96 10.17
CA PRO A 99 -2.64 10.83 10.73
C PRO A 99 -2.08 11.58 11.94
N SER A 100 -2.55 12.81 12.16
CA SER A 100 -2.10 13.66 13.26
C SER A 100 -2.39 13.07 14.64
N SER A 101 -3.48 12.31 14.74
CA SER A 101 -3.86 11.55 15.93
C SER A 101 -4.21 10.11 15.51
N PRO A 102 -3.59 9.08 16.11
CA PRO A 102 -3.94 7.69 15.82
C PRO A 102 -5.35 7.38 16.36
N PRO A 103 -6.20 6.71 15.57
CA PRO A 103 -7.56 6.39 15.99
C PRO A 103 -7.55 5.45 17.19
N GLN A 104 -8.37 5.76 18.19
CA GLN A 104 -8.54 4.96 19.40
C GLN A 104 -9.78 4.06 19.33
N THR A 105 -10.72 4.38 18.45
CA THR A 105 -11.97 3.62 18.26
C THR A 105 -12.13 3.18 16.81
N VAL A 106 -12.98 2.18 16.59
CA VAL A 106 -13.35 1.73 15.24
C VAL A 106 -14.04 2.86 14.46
N GLU A 107 -14.87 3.69 15.11
CA GLU A 107 -15.53 4.83 14.45
C GLU A 107 -14.51 5.85 13.94
N GLU A 108 -13.50 6.18 14.76
CA GLU A 108 -12.41 7.07 14.35
C GLU A 108 -11.58 6.46 13.21
N LEU A 109 -11.35 5.14 13.24
CA LEU A 109 -10.68 4.43 12.16
C LEU A 109 -11.48 4.50 10.85
N MET A 110 -12.80 4.29 10.90
CA MET A 110 -13.66 4.39 9.70
C MET A 110 -13.70 5.81 9.15
N LYS A 111 -13.73 6.82 10.02
CA LYS A 111 -13.61 8.22 9.61
C LYS A 111 -12.27 8.50 8.95
N LEU A 112 -11.17 7.99 9.53
CA LEU A 112 -9.84 8.11 8.95
C LEU A 112 -9.79 7.49 7.55
N VAL A 113 -10.33 6.28 7.35
CA VAL A 113 -10.39 5.62 6.04
C VAL A 113 -11.15 6.48 5.02
N ALA A 114 -12.29 7.08 5.42
CA ALA A 114 -13.11 7.92 4.54
C ALA A 114 -12.42 9.24 4.16
N ASP A 115 -11.69 9.86 5.08
CA ASP A 115 -11.01 11.14 4.86
C ASP A 115 -9.59 10.99 4.27
N TYR A 116 -8.99 9.80 4.35
CA TYR A 116 -7.62 9.54 3.89
C TYR A 116 -7.35 9.94 2.43
N PRO A 117 -8.27 9.70 1.46
CA PRO A 117 -8.06 10.16 0.09
C PRO A 117 -7.83 11.67 -0.02
N LYS A 118 -8.51 12.48 0.81
CA LYS A 118 -8.31 13.93 0.85
C LYS A 118 -6.91 14.27 1.35
N GLU A 119 -6.42 13.57 2.36
CA GLU A 119 -5.07 13.76 2.87
C GLU A 119 -4.00 13.43 1.83
N ILE A 120 -4.16 12.34 1.09
CA ILE A 120 -3.22 11.95 0.03
C ILE A 120 -3.23 12.95 -1.12
N SER A 121 -4.38 13.57 -1.43
CA SER A 121 -4.47 14.60 -2.46
C SER A 121 -3.64 15.86 -2.16
N THR A 122 -3.22 16.08 -0.90
CA THR A 122 -2.33 17.20 -0.54
C THR A 122 -0.87 16.97 -0.96
N ILE A 123 -0.51 15.76 -1.40
CA ILE A 123 0.87 15.37 -1.75
C ILE A 123 1.03 15.36 -3.28
N ASN A 124 2.16 15.90 -3.75
CA ASN A 124 2.59 15.83 -5.16
C ASN A 124 1.51 16.29 -6.15
N GLY A 125 0.88 17.44 -5.86
CA GLY A 125 -0.16 18.03 -6.71
C GLY A 125 -1.40 17.14 -6.89
N GLY A 126 -1.78 16.33 -5.89
CA GLY A 126 -2.94 15.44 -5.97
C GLY A 126 -2.62 13.97 -6.22
N LYS A 127 -1.38 13.64 -6.61
CA LYS A 127 -1.02 12.27 -7.03
C LYS A 127 -0.74 11.32 -5.86
N GLY A 128 -0.31 11.84 -4.71
CA GLY A 128 0.19 11.02 -3.61
C GLY A 128 1.68 10.68 -3.72
N LYS A 129 2.15 9.67 -2.97
CA LYS A 129 3.52 9.13 -3.06
C LYS A 129 3.59 7.99 -4.08
N ALA A 130 4.79 7.73 -4.61
CA ALA A 130 5.04 6.57 -5.45
C ALA A 130 4.88 5.28 -4.63
N LEU A 131 3.96 4.40 -5.06
CA LEU A 131 3.68 3.12 -4.42
C LEU A 131 4.35 1.96 -5.16
N LYS A 132 4.35 2.01 -6.49
CA LYS A 132 4.88 0.96 -7.34
C LYS A 132 5.55 1.56 -8.56
N ALA A 133 6.71 1.01 -8.93
CA ALA A 133 7.37 1.28 -10.20
C ALA A 133 7.40 0.00 -11.04
N GLU A 134 7.12 0.13 -12.33
CA GLU A 134 7.36 -0.91 -13.32
C GLU A 134 8.70 -0.64 -13.99
N LEU A 135 9.62 -1.59 -13.85
CA LEU A 135 10.94 -1.53 -14.47
C LEU A 135 10.94 -2.39 -15.73
N TYR A 136 11.53 -1.88 -16.80
CA TYR A 136 11.74 -2.61 -18.05
C TYR A 136 13.23 -2.69 -18.37
N PRO A 137 13.72 -3.84 -18.87
CA PRO A 137 15.15 -4.01 -19.12
C PRO A 137 15.61 -3.10 -20.26
N LEU A 138 16.78 -2.50 -20.13
CA LEU A 138 17.39 -1.68 -21.18
C LEU A 138 17.72 -2.51 -22.42
N SER A 139 17.92 -3.82 -22.27
CA SER A 139 18.08 -4.73 -23.40
C SER A 139 16.87 -4.78 -24.34
N SER A 140 15.67 -4.39 -23.87
CA SER A 140 14.48 -4.25 -24.72
C SER A 140 14.60 -3.11 -25.73
N LEU A 141 15.42 -2.09 -25.44
CA LEU A 141 15.71 -0.97 -26.33
C LEU A 141 16.93 -1.27 -27.21
N LYS A 142 17.87 -2.07 -26.70
CA LYS A 142 19.11 -2.43 -27.38
C LYS A 142 19.57 -3.82 -26.94
N ALA A 143 19.43 -4.80 -27.82
CA ALA A 143 19.62 -6.22 -27.48
C ALA A 143 21.01 -6.59 -26.90
N ASP A 144 22.06 -5.83 -27.23
CA ASP A 144 23.43 -6.06 -26.75
C ASP A 144 23.73 -5.41 -25.38
N PHE A 145 22.77 -4.69 -24.79
CA PHE A 145 22.95 -4.03 -23.51
C PHE A 145 22.92 -5.03 -22.34
N PRO A 146 23.86 -4.97 -21.38
CA PRO A 146 23.93 -5.91 -20.26
C PRO A 146 22.66 -5.89 -19.38
N ASN A 147 22.13 -7.08 -19.08
CA ASN A 147 21.02 -7.26 -18.14
C ASN A 147 21.47 -7.46 -16.69
N TYR A 148 22.77 -7.40 -16.44
CA TYR A 148 23.37 -7.60 -15.13
C TYR A 148 24.44 -6.53 -14.89
N LEU A 149 24.68 -6.23 -13.62
CA LEU A 149 25.84 -5.48 -13.18
C LEU A 149 26.89 -6.48 -12.67
N PRO A 150 28.13 -6.45 -13.18
CA PRO A 150 29.17 -7.35 -12.70
C PRO A 150 29.46 -7.07 -11.23
N ASN A 151 29.53 -8.13 -10.43
CA ASN A 151 29.89 -8.03 -9.03
C ASN A 151 31.40 -7.75 -8.90
N ARG A 152 31.74 -6.51 -8.55
CA ARG A 152 33.13 -6.05 -8.38
C ARG A 152 33.91 -6.81 -7.29
N TYR A 153 33.24 -7.54 -6.41
CA TYR A 153 33.88 -8.33 -5.36
C TYR A 153 34.25 -9.76 -5.81
N LEU A 154 33.73 -10.24 -6.95
CA LEU A 154 34.04 -11.58 -7.47
C LEU A 154 35.18 -11.58 -8.50
N TYR A 155 35.55 -10.40 -9.00
CA TYR A 155 36.62 -10.22 -9.99
C TYR A 155 37.41 -8.94 -9.64
N PRO A 156 38.36 -9.01 -8.67
CA PRO A 156 39.26 -7.91 -8.35
C PRO A 156 40.29 -7.63 -9.45
#